data_AF-A0A1Y4NDF3-F1
#
_entry.id   AF-A0A1Y4NDF3-F1
#
_cell.length_a   1.000
_cell.length_b   1.000
_cell.length_c   1.000
_cell.angle_alpha   90.00
_cell.angle_beta   90.00
_cell.angle_gamma   90.00
#
_symmetry.space_group_name_H-M   'P 1'
#
loop_
_entity.id
_entity.type
_entity.pdbx_description
1 polymer ?
#
loop_
_entity_poly.entity_id
_entity_poly.type
_entity_poly.pdbx_seq_one_letter_code
_entity_poly.pdbx_strand_id
1 'polypeptide(L)'
;MLEKWETPRVTIQEFEPNEYVAVCWGVACDVSWANNYEQKYGFWDGGDVSHASDHCGNSSNQVIYDHNDDGVGEAMVETGTDGLGTLDCTIYTDYDWYTGRFTGQTSASQVEVGDLIYWTTSSGNRTWHHRGTVTATAEGHPNRS
;
A
#
# COMPACT_ATOMS: atom_id res chain seq x y z
N MET A 1 8.70 60.88 -24.12
CA MET A 1 8.51 59.64 -23.34
C MET A 1 7.23 59.00 -23.84
N LEU A 2 7.29 57.77 -24.33
CA LEU A 2 6.10 57.02 -24.71
C LEU A 2 5.74 56.13 -23.52
N GLU A 3 4.65 56.46 -22.85
CA GLU A 3 4.08 55.63 -21.80
C GLU A 3 3.48 54.39 -22.45
N LYS A 4 3.99 53.22 -22.06
CA LYS A 4 3.49 51.93 -22.54
C LYS A 4 2.44 51.44 -21.57
N TRP A 5 1.17 51.56 -21.96
CA TRP A 5 0.04 51.01 -21.22
C TRP A 5 -0.19 49.56 -21.67
N GLU A 6 0.32 48.61 -20.91
CA GLU A 6 -0.02 47.19 -21.09
C GLU A 6 -1.14 46.82 -20.10
N THR A 7 -2.21 46.20 -20.62
CA THR A 7 -3.27 45.65 -19.78
C THR A 7 -2.70 44.55 -18.88
N PRO A 8 -2.99 44.52 -17.58
CA PRO A 8 -2.65 43.38 -16.74
C PRO A 8 -3.33 42.13 -17.30
N ARG A 9 -2.55 41.20 -17.82
CA ARG A 9 -3.00 39.87 -18.21
C ARG A 9 -2.60 38.91 -17.10
N VAL A 10 -3.60 38.31 -16.46
CA VAL A 10 -3.39 37.10 -15.68
C VAL A 10 -2.97 36.02 -16.67
N THR A 11 -1.74 35.54 -16.55
CA THR A 11 -1.41 34.22 -17.08
C THR A 11 -2.23 33.26 -16.22
N ILE A 12 -3.33 32.76 -16.75
CA ILE A 12 -3.99 31.61 -16.15
C ILE A 12 -2.95 30.52 -16.27
N GLN A 13 -2.26 30.23 -15.18
CA GLN A 13 -1.56 28.97 -15.08
C GLN A 13 -2.70 27.96 -15.01
N GLU A 14 -2.93 27.32 -16.14
CA GLU A 14 -3.72 26.13 -16.27
C GLU A 14 -3.34 25.24 -15.08
N PHE A 15 -4.28 25.08 -14.14
CA PHE A 15 -4.26 23.90 -13.30
C PHE A 15 -4.46 22.78 -14.32
N GLU A 16 -3.37 22.18 -14.79
CA GLU A 16 -3.43 20.78 -15.14
C GLU A 16 -3.66 20.10 -13.79
N PRO A 17 -4.86 19.55 -13.50
CA PRO A 17 -4.88 18.43 -12.59
C PRO A 17 -4.13 17.34 -13.36
N ASN A 18 -2.81 17.28 -13.21
CA ASN A 18 -2.12 16.03 -13.44
C ASN A 18 -2.41 15.12 -12.25
N GLU A 19 -3.70 14.93 -11.98
CA GLU A 19 -4.19 13.81 -11.20
C GLU A 19 -4.07 12.64 -12.17
N TYR A 20 -2.83 12.15 -12.29
CA TYR A 20 -2.58 10.77 -12.70
C TYR A 20 -3.57 9.94 -11.88
N VAL A 21 -4.57 9.41 -12.55
CA VAL A 21 -5.61 8.65 -11.88
C VAL A 21 -4.96 7.33 -11.52
N ALA A 22 -4.41 7.28 -10.31
CA ALA A 22 -3.60 6.16 -9.87
C ALA A 22 -4.52 4.94 -9.68
N VAL A 23 -4.43 3.98 -10.59
CA VAL A 23 -5.11 2.69 -10.43
C VAL A 23 -4.56 2.02 -9.17
N CYS A 24 -5.46 1.59 -8.31
CA CYS A 24 -5.12 1.01 -7.02
C CYS A 24 -5.59 -0.44 -6.96
N TRP A 25 -4.67 -1.38 -6.83
CA TRP A 25 -5.01 -2.75 -6.42
C TRP A 25 -5.06 -2.84 -4.90
N GLY A 26 -6.03 -3.57 -4.38
CA GLY A 26 -6.19 -3.76 -2.94
C GLY A 26 -5.65 -5.11 -2.48
N VAL A 27 -5.08 -5.16 -1.27
CA VAL A 27 -4.58 -6.41 -0.68
C VAL A 27 -5.06 -6.54 0.77
N ALA A 28 -6.19 -7.23 0.99
CA ALA A 28 -6.67 -7.48 2.35
C ALA A 28 -5.74 -8.46 3.09
N CYS A 29 -5.30 -8.10 4.30
CA CYS A 29 -4.56 -9.00 5.17
C CYS A 29 -5.45 -10.13 5.69
N ASP A 30 -4.96 -11.36 5.62
CA ASP A 30 -5.49 -12.48 6.39
C ASP A 30 -5.13 -12.31 7.87
N VAL A 31 -5.98 -11.55 8.57
CA VAL A 31 -5.81 -11.16 9.97
C VAL A 31 -5.62 -12.37 10.90
N SER A 32 -6.35 -13.46 10.63
CA SER A 32 -6.26 -14.67 11.46
C SER A 32 -4.88 -15.33 11.30
N TRP A 33 -4.40 -15.43 10.07
CA TRP A 33 -3.06 -15.94 9.80
C TRP A 33 -1.98 -15.03 10.36
N ALA A 34 -2.09 -13.72 10.16
CA ALA A 34 -1.09 -12.74 10.60
C ALA A 34 -0.95 -12.73 12.13
N ASN A 35 -2.07 -12.64 12.87
CA ASN A 35 -2.03 -12.75 14.33
C ASN A 35 -1.45 -14.08 14.82
N ASN A 36 -1.70 -15.19 14.12
CA ASN A 36 -1.10 -16.47 14.46
C ASN A 36 0.41 -16.47 14.22
N TYR A 37 0.86 -15.86 13.12
CA TYR A 37 2.26 -15.71 12.78
C TYR A 37 3.01 -14.92 13.86
N GLU A 38 2.49 -13.77 14.26
CA GLU A 38 3.15 -12.92 15.27
C GLU A 38 3.27 -13.63 16.62
N GLN A 39 2.25 -14.40 17.01
CA GLN A 39 2.30 -15.21 18.23
C GLN A 39 3.28 -16.39 18.11
N LYS A 40 3.27 -17.09 16.98
CA LYS A 40 4.11 -18.28 16.76
C LYS A 40 5.59 -17.94 16.75
N TYR A 41 5.96 -16.80 16.17
CA TYR A 41 7.36 -16.39 16.02
C TYR A 41 7.81 -15.32 17.03
N GLY A 42 6.94 -14.95 17.99
CA GLY A 42 7.31 -14.12 19.14
C GLY A 42 7.34 -12.62 18.88
N PHE A 43 6.68 -12.16 17.82
CA PHE A 43 6.57 -10.75 17.45
C PHE A 43 5.37 -10.04 18.06
N TRP A 44 4.39 -10.77 18.61
CA TRP A 44 3.12 -10.28 19.16
C TRP A 44 3.22 -9.04 20.08
N ASP A 45 4.35 -8.88 20.79
CA ASP A 45 4.64 -7.75 21.67
C ASP A 45 3.49 -7.41 22.64
N GLY A 46 2.96 -8.44 23.31
CA GLY A 46 1.82 -8.26 24.23
C GLY A 46 0.49 -7.85 23.57
N GLY A 47 0.42 -7.81 22.25
CA GLY A 47 -0.73 -7.36 21.45
C GLY A 47 -0.46 -6.07 20.67
N ASP A 48 0.69 -5.42 20.90
CA ASP A 48 1.07 -4.19 20.21
C ASP A 48 1.47 -4.42 18.74
N VAL A 49 1.76 -5.67 18.37
CA VAL A 49 1.90 -6.14 16.99
C VAL A 49 0.73 -7.08 16.67
N SER A 50 -0.46 -6.50 16.56
CA SER A 50 -1.69 -7.20 16.21
C SER A 50 -2.33 -6.65 14.94
N HIS A 51 -3.19 -7.48 14.35
CA HIS A 51 -3.91 -7.24 13.11
C HIS A 51 -5.41 -7.26 13.38
N ALA A 52 -6.17 -6.39 12.71
CA ALA A 52 -7.62 -6.26 12.86
C ALA A 52 -8.32 -6.16 11.51
N SER A 53 -9.54 -6.69 11.43
CA SER A 53 -10.32 -6.78 10.18
C SER A 53 -10.69 -5.42 9.60
N ASP A 54 -10.96 -4.44 10.45
CA ASP A 54 -11.28 -3.05 10.10
C ASP A 54 -10.04 -2.16 9.90
N HIS A 55 -8.84 -2.70 10.11
CA HIS A 55 -7.55 -2.05 9.85
C HIS A 55 -6.88 -2.73 8.65
N CYS A 56 -5.83 -3.52 8.86
CA CYS A 56 -5.12 -4.16 7.75
C CYS A 56 -5.88 -5.31 7.08
N GLY A 57 -6.96 -5.80 7.68
CA GLY A 57 -7.86 -6.73 7.00
C GLY A 57 -8.72 -6.05 5.92
N ASN A 58 -8.77 -4.73 5.88
CA ASN A 58 -9.49 -3.97 4.88
C ASN A 58 -8.57 -3.66 3.69
N SER A 59 -8.90 -4.16 2.50
CA SER A 59 -8.09 -3.95 1.29
C SER A 59 -7.98 -2.49 0.86
N SER A 60 -8.80 -1.57 1.39
CA SER A 60 -8.61 -0.12 1.23
C SER A 60 -7.34 0.41 1.86
N ASN A 61 -6.83 -0.28 2.89
CA ASN A 61 -5.73 0.20 3.71
C ASN A 61 -4.38 -0.32 3.23
N GLN A 62 -4.32 -1.35 2.39
CA GLN A 62 -3.08 -1.84 1.79
C GLN A 62 -3.24 -1.82 0.29
N VAL A 63 -2.61 -0.84 -0.35
CA VAL A 63 -2.81 -0.54 -1.76
C VAL A 63 -1.51 -0.62 -2.53
N ILE A 64 -1.59 -1.19 -3.72
CA ILE A 64 -0.54 -1.09 -4.73
C ILE A 64 -0.96 0.00 -5.70
N TYR A 65 -0.14 1.05 -5.80
CA TYR A 65 -0.33 2.11 -6.80
C TYR A 65 0.24 1.68 -8.14
N ASP A 66 -0.53 1.97 -9.17
CA ASP A 66 -0.16 2.07 -10.58
C ASP A 66 -0.45 3.52 -11.00
N HIS A 67 0.56 4.38 -10.99
CA HIS A 67 0.39 5.81 -11.20
C HIS A 67 0.11 6.17 -12.65
N ASN A 68 0.59 5.38 -13.61
CA ASN A 68 0.46 5.67 -15.04
C ASN A 68 -0.59 4.80 -15.77
N ASP A 69 -1.32 3.96 -15.03
CA ASP A 69 -2.35 3.04 -15.54
C ASP A 69 -1.82 2.15 -16.67
N ASP A 70 -0.58 1.66 -16.53
CA ASP A 70 0.05 0.75 -17.50
C ASP A 70 -0.11 -0.73 -17.13
N GLY A 71 -0.76 -1.01 -16.00
CA GLY A 71 -0.96 -2.34 -15.44
C GLY A 71 0.25 -2.84 -14.64
N VAL A 72 1.20 -1.96 -14.25
CA VAL A 72 2.41 -2.29 -13.51
C VAL A 72 2.46 -1.48 -12.21
N GLY A 73 2.32 -2.15 -11.07
CA GLY A 73 2.40 -1.47 -9.77
C GLY A 73 3.80 -0.86 -9.52
N GLU A 74 3.89 0.37 -9.02
CA GLU A 74 5.18 0.98 -8.67
C GLU A 74 5.47 0.94 -7.18
N ALA A 75 4.45 0.97 -6.33
CA ALA A 75 4.63 0.96 -4.88
C ALA A 75 3.46 0.28 -4.17
N MET A 76 3.77 -0.46 -3.10
CA MET A 76 2.78 -0.91 -2.13
C MET A 76 2.92 -0.10 -0.86
N VAL A 77 1.81 0.45 -0.37
CA VAL A 77 1.79 1.20 0.88
C VAL A 77 0.65 0.74 1.78
N GLU A 78 0.84 0.96 3.07
CA GLU A 78 -0.21 0.87 4.06
C GLU A 78 -0.71 2.28 4.40
N THR A 79 -1.99 2.54 4.10
CA THR A 79 -2.74 3.77 4.40
C THR A 79 -3.71 3.54 5.56
N GLY A 80 -4.14 4.61 6.23
CA GLY A 80 -5.11 4.50 7.33
C GLY A 80 -4.52 3.92 8.62
N THR A 81 -3.19 3.97 8.79
CA THR A 81 -2.56 3.61 10.06
C THR A 81 -2.91 4.64 11.14
N ASP A 82 -3.13 4.19 12.38
CA ASP A 82 -3.58 5.02 13.50
C ASP A 82 -2.51 6.06 13.90
N GLY A 83 -2.48 7.19 13.21
CA GLY A 83 -1.57 8.31 13.44
C GLY A 83 -0.13 8.15 12.94
N LEU A 84 0.20 7.04 12.25
CA LEU A 84 1.57 6.78 11.76
C LEU A 84 1.80 7.26 10.30
N GLY A 85 0.74 7.64 9.59
CA GLY A 85 0.80 8.10 8.21
C GLY A 85 0.79 6.95 7.20
N THR A 86 1.38 7.18 6.03
CA THR A 86 1.54 6.14 5.00
C THR A 86 2.85 5.40 5.25
N LEU A 87 2.81 4.08 5.34
CA LEU A 87 3.99 3.25 5.58
C LEU A 87 4.34 2.44 4.32
N ASP A 88 5.63 2.41 3.99
CA ASP A 88 6.13 1.59 2.88
C ASP A 88 6.07 0.10 3.23
N CYS A 89 5.65 -0.72 2.27
CA CYS A 89 5.61 -2.17 2.41
C CYS A 89 6.82 -2.82 1.71
N THR A 90 7.41 -3.83 2.34
CA THR A 90 8.36 -4.73 1.65
C THR A 90 7.65 -6.01 1.26
N ILE A 91 7.63 -6.33 -0.04
CA ILE A 91 6.84 -7.45 -0.61
C ILE A 91 7.71 -8.70 -0.79
N TYR A 92 7.11 -9.86 -0.57
CA TYR A 92 7.71 -11.19 -0.73
C TYR A 92 6.71 -12.13 -1.41
N THR A 93 7.22 -13.08 -2.18
CA THR A 93 6.41 -14.06 -2.92
C THR A 93 6.19 -15.37 -2.16
N ASP A 94 6.96 -15.62 -1.10
CA ASP A 94 6.86 -16.88 -0.35
C ASP A 94 7.24 -16.72 1.14
N TYR A 95 6.94 -17.74 1.94
CA TYR A 95 7.43 -17.87 3.31
C TYR A 95 7.92 -19.29 3.59
N ASP A 96 9.07 -19.39 4.23
CA ASP A 96 9.58 -20.66 4.75
C ASP A 96 8.83 -21.02 6.04
N TRP A 97 8.04 -22.08 5.98
CA TRP A 97 7.21 -22.52 7.11
C TRP A 97 8.01 -23.10 8.29
N TYR A 98 9.22 -23.61 8.05
CA TYR A 98 10.10 -24.14 9.09
C TYR A 98 10.75 -23.00 9.88
N THR A 99 11.23 -21.98 9.16
CA THR A 99 11.98 -20.87 9.78
C THR A 99 11.09 -19.68 10.13
N GLY A 100 9.90 -19.58 9.54
CA GLY A 100 9.05 -18.39 9.66
C GLY A 100 9.67 -17.17 9.01
N ARG A 101 10.40 -17.34 7.92
CA ARG A 101 11.05 -16.22 7.22
C ARG A 101 10.37 -15.98 5.89
N PHE A 102 10.05 -14.72 5.60
CA PHE A 102 9.61 -14.33 4.26
C PHE A 102 10.79 -14.38 3.28
N THR A 103 10.53 -14.95 2.11
CA THR A 103 11.52 -15.24 1.07
C THR A 103 11.01 -14.78 -0.30
N GLY A 104 11.93 -14.62 -1.26
CA GLY A 104 11.54 -14.14 -2.58
C GLY A 104 11.08 -12.69 -2.55
N GLN A 105 11.88 -11.82 -1.91
CA GLN A 105 11.60 -10.39 -1.91
C GLN A 105 11.45 -9.88 -3.35
N THR A 106 10.40 -9.10 -3.60
CA THR A 106 10.03 -8.61 -4.93
C THR A 106 9.58 -7.15 -4.87
N SER A 107 9.31 -6.55 -6.04
CA SER A 107 8.72 -5.22 -6.18
C SER A 107 7.25 -5.31 -6.57
N ALA A 108 6.51 -4.22 -6.35
CA ALA A 108 5.11 -4.08 -6.78
C ALA A 108 4.92 -4.36 -8.28
N SER A 109 5.93 -4.03 -9.10
CA SER A 109 5.90 -4.19 -10.55
C SER A 109 5.93 -5.64 -11.03
N GLN A 110 6.08 -6.61 -10.12
CA GLN A 110 6.10 -8.04 -10.41
C GLN A 110 4.90 -8.75 -9.77
N VAL A 111 4.00 -8.00 -9.14
CA VAL A 111 2.81 -8.51 -8.48
C VAL A 111 1.63 -8.32 -9.40
N GLU A 112 0.83 -9.36 -9.58
CA GLU A 112 -0.36 -9.35 -10.41
C GLU A 112 -1.63 -9.55 -9.57
N VAL A 113 -2.78 -9.14 -10.11
CA VAL A 113 -4.08 -9.44 -9.52
C VAL A 113 -4.25 -10.95 -9.42
N GLY A 114 -4.62 -11.43 -8.23
CA GLY A 114 -4.78 -12.85 -7.91
C GLY A 114 -3.57 -13.47 -7.21
N ASP A 115 -2.42 -12.80 -7.17
CA ASP A 115 -1.25 -13.29 -6.45
C ASP A 115 -1.49 -13.33 -4.94
N LEU A 116 -1.05 -14.41 -4.31
CA LEU A 116 -0.87 -14.45 -2.86
C LEU A 116 0.51 -13.89 -2.54
N ILE A 117 0.55 -12.76 -1.84
CA ILE A 117 1.79 -12.11 -1.43
C ILE A 117 1.91 -12.06 0.09
N TYR A 118 3.15 -11.90 0.54
CA TYR A 118 3.50 -11.61 1.91
C TYR A 118 4.15 -10.23 1.95
N TRP A 119 3.96 -9.48 3.03
CA TRP A 119 4.66 -8.20 3.17
C TRP A 119 4.91 -7.86 4.62
N THR A 120 5.88 -6.98 4.83
CA THR A 120 6.13 -6.39 6.14
C THR A 120 5.91 -4.89 6.11
N THR A 121 5.29 -4.38 7.16
CA THR A 121 5.23 -2.96 7.48
C THR A 121 6.01 -2.74 8.78
N SER A 122 6.81 -1.67 8.88
CA SER A 122 7.59 -1.37 10.08
C SER A 122 7.35 0.06 10.57
N SER A 123 7.33 0.22 11.90
CA SER A 123 7.26 1.54 12.54
C SER A 123 8.02 1.53 13.87
N GLY A 124 9.02 2.39 13.98
CA GLY A 124 9.94 2.40 15.12
C GLY A 124 10.74 1.10 15.21
N ASN A 125 10.54 0.35 16.30
CA ASN A 125 11.18 -0.95 16.57
C ASN A 125 10.26 -2.15 16.29
N ARG A 126 9.06 -1.92 15.75
CA ARG A 126 8.06 -2.96 15.49
C ARG A 126 7.95 -3.24 14.00
N THR A 127 7.71 -4.49 13.68
CA THR A 127 7.45 -4.98 12.33
C THR A 127 6.26 -5.91 12.37
N TRP A 128 5.27 -5.63 11.54
CA TRP A 128 4.10 -6.46 11.30
C TRP A 128 4.32 -7.30 10.05
N HIS A 129 3.85 -8.54 10.09
CA HIS A 129 4.02 -9.56 9.06
C HIS A 129 2.66 -9.98 8.52
N HIS A 130 2.46 -9.70 7.25
CA HIS A 130 1.17 -9.82 6.62
C HIS A 130 1.20 -10.84 5.50
N ARG A 131 0.02 -11.30 5.14
CA ARG A 131 -0.25 -12.10 3.94
C ARG A 131 -1.64 -11.76 3.42
N GLY A 132 -1.82 -11.80 2.11
CA GLY A 132 -3.09 -11.47 1.47
C GLY A 132 -3.05 -11.73 -0.03
N THR A 133 -4.23 -11.77 -0.63
CA THR A 133 -4.37 -11.95 -2.08
C THR A 133 -4.65 -10.61 -2.74
N VAL A 134 -3.95 -10.31 -3.83
CA VAL A 134 -4.11 -9.07 -4.58
C VAL A 134 -5.43 -9.08 -5.35
N THR A 135 -6.15 -7.98 -5.27
CA THR A 135 -7.46 -7.80 -5.88
C THR A 135 -7.48 -6.56 -6.77
N ALA A 136 -8.19 -6.63 -7.89
CA ALA A 136 -8.27 -5.54 -8.87
C ALA A 136 -8.90 -4.25 -8.31
N THR A 137 -9.64 -4.35 -7.19
CA THR A 137 -10.30 -3.22 -6.55
C THR A 137 -10.03 -3.23 -5.06
N ALA A 138 -9.59 -2.10 -4.51
CA ALA A 138 -9.65 -1.87 -3.08
C ALA A 138 -11.11 -1.66 -2.62
N GLU A 139 -11.52 -2.27 -1.50
CA GLU A 139 -12.87 -2.15 -0.97
C GLU A 139 -13.24 -0.67 -0.76
N GLY A 140 -14.49 -0.28 -1.03
CA GLY A 140 -14.92 1.14 -0.95
C GLY A 140 -14.34 2.06 -2.03
N HIS A 141 -13.44 1.57 -2.89
CA HIS A 141 -12.83 2.31 -3.99
C HIS A 141 -12.88 1.50 -5.30
N PRO A 142 -14.09 1.21 -5.83
CA PRO A 142 -14.25 0.39 -7.04
C PRO A 142 -13.64 1.02 -8.30
N ASN A 143 -13.51 2.35 -8.32
CA ASN A 143 -12.85 3.11 -9.38
C ASN A 143 -11.91 4.15 -8.75
N ARG A 144 -10.61 3.85 -8.70
CA ARG A 144 -9.55 4.87 -8.69
C ARG A 144 -8.85 4.89 -10.07
N SER A 145 -9.60 4.59 -11.12
CA SER A 145 -9.26 4.67 -12.55
C SER A 145 -9.60 6.03 -13.13
#